data_AF-A0A0E9XN79-F1
#
_entry.id   AF-A0A0E9XN79-F1
#
_cell.length_a   1.000
_cell.length_b   1.000
_cell.length_c   1.000
_cell.angle_alpha   90.00
_cell.angle_beta   90.00
_cell.angle_gamma   90.00
#
_symmetry.space_group_name_H-M   'P 1'
#
loop_
_entity.id
_entity.type
_entity.pdbx_description
1 polymer ?
#
loop_
_entity_poly.entity_id
_entity_poly.type
_entity_poly.pdbx_seq_one_letter_code
_entity_poly.pdbx_strand_id
1 'polypeptide(L)'
;MKAPEMTEELTNDLKVLKMRAAMDPKRFYKKNDRDGFPKYFQVGTVVDSPVDFYHSRIPKKQRKRTMVEELLADAEFRNYNKKKYKQIMTEKAALSAGKKNRKNNKFRKKQGI
;
A
#
# COMPACT_ATOMS: atom_id res chain seq x y z
N MET A 1 2.74 -18.15 -22.19
CA MET A 1 3.50 -17.35 -21.20
C MET A 1 4.03 -18.29 -20.12
N LYS A 2 5.32 -18.21 -19.77
CA LYS A 2 5.89 -18.98 -18.67
C LYS A 2 5.43 -18.36 -17.34
N ALA A 3 5.12 -19.19 -16.34
CA ALA A 3 4.90 -18.70 -14.99
C ALA A 3 6.25 -18.26 -14.40
N PRO A 4 6.44 -16.98 -14.05
CA PRO A 4 7.67 -16.52 -13.43
C PRO A 4 7.81 -17.10 -12.01
N GLU A 5 9.05 -17.23 -11.55
CA GLU A 5 9.33 -17.63 -10.17
C GLU A 5 8.95 -16.51 -9.21
N MET A 6 8.26 -16.87 -8.13
CA MET A 6 7.77 -15.92 -7.14
C MET A 6 8.90 -15.53 -6.18
N THR A 7 9.69 -14.53 -6.56
CA THR A 7 10.65 -13.89 -5.64
C THR A 7 9.92 -12.97 -4.65
N GLU A 8 10.58 -12.61 -3.55
CA GLU A 8 10.00 -11.70 -2.55
C GLU A 8 9.70 -10.31 -3.14
N GLU A 9 10.61 -9.79 -3.96
CA GLU A 9 10.45 -8.52 -4.68
C GLU A 9 9.19 -8.53 -5.55
N LEU A 10 9.02 -9.58 -6.35
CA LEU A 10 7.88 -9.74 -7.23
C LEU A 10 6.57 -9.86 -6.45
N THR A 11 6.60 -10.59 -5.34
CA THR A 11 5.47 -10.72 -4.43
C THR A 11 5.08 -9.37 -3.84
N ASN A 12 6.06 -8.54 -3.47
CA ASN A 12 5.83 -7.22 -2.92
C ASN A 12 5.25 -6.26 -3.97
N ASP A 13 5.77 -6.29 -5.20
CA ASP A 13 5.22 -5.51 -6.32
C ASP A 13 3.76 -5.89 -6.63
N LEU A 14 3.43 -7.20 -6.61
CA LEU A 14 2.05 -7.65 -6.79
C LEU A 14 1.13 -7.25 -5.63
N LYS A 15 1.63 -7.25 -4.38
CA LYS A 15 0.87 -6.73 -3.22
C LYS A 15 0.58 -5.24 -3.39
N VAL A 16 1.57 -4.46 -3.82
CA VAL A 16 1.40 -3.03 -4.11
C VAL A 16 0.32 -2.82 -5.17
N LEU A 17 0.34 -3.57 -6.26
CA LEU A 17 -0.71 -3.52 -7.29
C LEU A 17 -2.09 -3.85 -6.74
N LYS A 18 -2.20 -4.88 -5.87
CA LYS A 18 -3.47 -5.21 -5.20
C LYS A 18 -3.97 -4.06 -4.31
N MET A 19 -3.06 -3.36 -3.64
CA MET A 19 -3.38 -2.26 -2.73
C MET A 19 -3.45 -0.87 -3.40
N ARG A 20 -3.43 -0.79 -4.74
CA ARG A 20 -3.39 0.49 -5.48
C ARG A 20 -4.46 1.51 -5.09
N ALA A 21 -5.63 1.05 -4.65
CA ALA A 21 -6.72 1.92 -4.22
C ALA A 21 -6.42 2.68 -2.91
N ALA A 22 -5.49 2.19 -2.10
CA ALA A 22 -5.10 2.81 -0.83
C ALA A 22 -3.81 3.65 -0.93
N MET A 23 -3.16 3.65 -2.11
CA MET A 23 -1.86 4.32 -2.29
C MET A 23 -1.99 5.84 -2.47
N ASP A 24 -2.93 6.28 -3.31
CA ASP A 24 -3.18 7.69 -3.59
C ASP A 24 -4.64 8.03 -3.25
N PRO A 25 -4.90 8.96 -2.31
CA PRO A 25 -6.26 9.35 -1.94
C PRO A 25 -7.06 9.99 -3.07
N LYS A 26 -6.40 10.47 -4.13
CA LYS A 26 -7.04 11.14 -5.28
C LYS A 26 -7.37 10.19 -6.42
N ARG A 27 -6.86 8.95 -6.40
CA ARG A 27 -7.03 7.98 -7.48
C ARG A 27 -7.90 6.82 -7.05
N PHE A 28 -9.12 6.79 -7.57
CA PHE A 28 -10.07 5.70 -7.35
C PHE A 28 -10.02 4.72 -8.51
N TYR A 29 -9.50 3.52 -8.24
CA TYR A 29 -9.49 2.42 -9.21
C TYR A 29 -10.73 1.54 -9.06
N LYS A 30 -11.08 0.82 -10.13
CA LYS A 30 -12.03 -0.30 -10.02
C LYS A 30 -11.52 -1.32 -9.00
N LYS A 31 -12.47 -1.88 -8.23
CA LYS A 31 -12.18 -2.92 -7.25
C LYS A 31 -11.54 -4.12 -7.95
N ASN A 32 -10.69 -4.84 -7.22
CA ASN A 32 -10.10 -6.06 -7.73
C ASN A 32 -11.15 -7.17 -7.60
N ASP A 33 -11.55 -7.74 -8.73
CA ASP A 33 -12.58 -8.80 -8.77
C ASP A 33 -12.02 -10.20 -8.47
N ARG A 34 -10.70 -10.34 -8.35
CA ARG A 34 -10.00 -11.62 -8.18
C ARG A 34 -9.23 -11.66 -6.88
N ASP A 35 -9.40 -12.77 -6.16
CA ASP A 35 -8.57 -13.12 -5.01
C ASP A 35 -7.34 -13.92 -5.44
N GLY A 36 -6.17 -13.43 -5.07
CA GLY A 36 -4.87 -14.06 -5.35
C GLY A 36 -4.06 -13.35 -6.44
N PHE A 37 -2.85 -13.83 -6.66
CA PHE A 37 -1.97 -13.35 -7.72
C PHE A 37 -2.23 -14.08 -9.04
N PRO A 38 -2.07 -13.42 -10.19
CA PRO A 38 -2.21 -14.07 -11.48
C PRO A 38 -1.15 -15.18 -11.65
N LYS A 39 -1.55 -16.33 -12.21
CA LYS A 39 -0.63 -17.46 -12.47
C LYS A 39 0.39 -17.15 -13.57
N TYR A 40 0.01 -16.33 -14.53
CA TYR A 40 0.86 -15.94 -15.66
C TYR A 40 0.88 -14.42 -15.75
N PHE A 41 2.08 -13.84 -15.68
CA PHE A 41 2.30 -12.42 -15.83
C PHE A 41 3.73 -12.16 -16.29
N GLN A 42 3.99 -10.95 -16.77
CA GLN A 42 5.31 -10.49 -17.19
C GLN A 42 5.56 -9.10 -16.61
N VAL A 43 6.81 -8.84 -16.24
CA VAL A 43 7.27 -7.53 -15.82
C VAL A 43 7.93 -6.88 -17.02
N GLY A 44 7.45 -5.70 -17.40
CA GLY A 44 7.99 -4.91 -18.49
C GLY A 44 8.28 -3.48 -18.04
N THR A 45 9.24 -2.84 -18.67
CA THR A 45 9.58 -1.43 -18.46
C THR A 45 9.04 -0.60 -19.61
N VAL A 46 8.49 0.58 -19.30
CA VAL A 46 8.01 1.51 -20.33
C VAL A 46 9.22 2.15 -21.00
N VAL A 47 9.25 2.13 -22.34
CA VAL A 47 10.28 2.81 -23.15
C VAL A 47 9.78 4.20 -23.50
N ASP A 48 10.58 5.23 -23.21
CA ASP A 48 10.20 6.61 -23.49
C ASP A 48 10.04 6.84 -25.00
N SER A 49 9.04 7.64 -25.37
CA SER A 49 8.90 8.13 -26.74
C SER A 49 9.80 9.35 -26.98
N PRO A 50 10.47 9.46 -28.14
CA PRO A 50 11.23 10.65 -28.51
C PRO A 50 10.39 11.93 -28.65
N VAL A 51 9.07 11.79 -28.78
CA VAL A 51 8.14 12.90 -29.07
C VAL A 51 7.78 13.71 -27.82
N ASP A 52 7.82 13.12 -26.63
CA ASP A 52 7.46 13.80 -25.38
C ASP A 52 8.64 13.80 -24.39
N PHE A 53 9.59 14.70 -24.65
CA PHE A 53 10.85 14.75 -23.92
C PHE A 53 10.73 15.28 -22.49
N TYR A 54 9.79 16.20 -22.24
CA TYR A 54 9.77 17.01 -21.01
C TYR A 54 8.81 16.50 -19.93
N HIS A 55 7.71 15.82 -20.30
CA HIS A 55 6.64 15.53 -19.34
C HIS A 55 6.59 14.06 -18.90
N SER A 56 6.76 13.12 -19.82
CA SER A 56 6.66 11.69 -19.53
C SER A 56 7.99 11.00 -19.22
N ARG A 57 9.12 11.66 -19.53
CA ARG A 57 10.45 11.06 -19.41
C ARG A 57 10.97 11.08 -17.97
N ILE A 58 11.30 9.89 -17.45
CA ILE A 58 11.94 9.75 -16.14
C ILE A 58 13.48 9.79 -16.30
N PRO A 59 14.20 10.71 -15.64
CA PRO A 59 15.66 10.76 -15.66
C PRO A 59 16.30 9.45 -15.18
N LYS A 60 17.46 9.09 -15.75
CA LYS A 60 18.17 7.83 -15.44
C LYS A 60 18.44 7.62 -13.94
N LYS A 61 18.64 8.70 -13.18
CA LYS A 61 18.89 8.67 -11.73
C LYS A 61 17.66 8.26 -10.91
N GLN A 62 16.47 8.55 -11.43
CA GLN A 62 15.19 8.30 -10.74
C GLN A 62 14.61 6.93 -11.09
N ARG A 63 15.04 6.29 -12.19
CA ARG A 63 14.62 4.94 -12.56
C ARG A 63 15.09 3.92 -11.52
N LYS A 64 14.17 3.10 -11.03
CA LYS A 64 14.46 2.01 -10.09
C LYS A 64 14.19 0.65 -10.74
N ARG A 65 14.54 -0.42 -10.02
CA ARG A 65 14.40 -1.79 -10.55
C ARG A 65 13.00 -2.35 -10.31
N THR A 66 12.37 -1.96 -9.21
CA THR A 66 11.06 -2.47 -8.77
C THR A 66 10.08 -1.34 -8.53
N MET A 67 8.77 -1.65 -8.61
CA MET A 67 7.72 -0.65 -8.35
C MET A 67 7.75 -0.16 -6.91
N VAL A 68 8.05 -1.06 -5.96
CA VAL A 68 8.21 -0.71 -4.54
C VAL A 68 9.33 0.30 -4.33
N GLU A 69 10.48 0.15 -4.99
CA GLU A 69 11.59 1.10 -4.87
C GLU A 69 11.24 2.50 -5.38
N GLU A 70 10.46 2.59 -6.47
CA GLU A 70 9.99 3.88 -6.99
C GLU A 70 9.08 4.59 -5.99
N LEU A 71 8.15 3.85 -5.38
CA LEU A 71 7.27 4.38 -4.34
C LEU A 71 8.02 4.81 -3.09
N LEU A 72 9.07 4.09 -2.68
CA LEU A 72 9.89 4.46 -1.53
C LEU A 72 10.77 5.69 -1.81
N ALA A 73 11.15 5.91 -3.07
CA ALA A 73 11.88 7.11 -3.48
C ALA A 73 11.01 8.38 -3.45
N ASP A 74 9.68 8.24 -3.61
CA ASP A 74 8.75 9.35 -3.54
C ASP A 74 8.60 9.90 -2.10
N ALA A 75 8.94 11.17 -1.92
CA ALA A 75 8.85 11.84 -0.63
C ALA A 75 7.40 12.13 -0.22
N GLU A 76 6.52 12.45 -1.17
CA GLU A 76 5.11 12.76 -0.89
C GLU A 76 4.39 11.52 -0.40
N PHE A 77 4.59 10.40 -1.09
CA PHE A 77 4.06 9.09 -0.71
C PHE A 77 4.47 8.70 0.71
N ARG A 78 5.76 8.83 1.06
CA ARG A 78 6.25 8.52 2.41
C ARG A 78 5.60 9.38 3.48
N ASN A 79 5.49 10.69 3.24
CA ASN A 79 4.91 11.62 4.20
C ASN A 79 3.43 11.32 4.44
N TYR A 80 2.67 11.10 3.36
CA TYR A 80 1.26 10.76 3.43
C TYR A 80 1.04 9.45 4.21
N ASN A 81 1.75 8.39 3.83
CA ASN A 81 1.62 7.08 4.48
C ASN A 81 2.00 7.11 5.96
N LYS A 82 3.09 7.82 6.31
CA LYS A 82 3.50 7.99 7.70
C LYS A 82 2.43 8.70 8.53
N LYS A 83 1.83 9.77 7.99
CA LYS A 83 0.74 10.50 8.64
C LYS A 83 -0.49 9.61 8.82
N LYS A 84 -0.91 8.91 7.77
CA LYS A 84 -2.11 8.06 7.80
C LYS A 84 -1.94 6.86 8.72
N TYR A 85 -0.77 6.24 8.71
CA TYR A 85 -0.42 5.14 9.61
C TYR A 85 -0.53 5.55 11.09
N LYS A 86 0.05 6.71 11.45
CA LYS A 86 -0.04 7.24 12.82
C LYS A 86 -1.50 7.45 13.23
N GLN A 87 -2.31 8.07 12.37
CA GLN A 87 -3.74 8.27 12.62
C GLN A 87 -4.48 6.95 12.88
N ILE A 88 -4.23 5.92 12.05
CA ILE A 88 -4.85 4.60 12.21
C ILE A 88 -4.40 3.96 13.52
N MET A 89 -3.12 4.08 13.89
CA MET A 89 -2.60 3.51 15.13
C MET A 89 -3.17 4.20 16.37
N THR A 90 -3.30 5.53 16.37
CA THR A 90 -3.93 6.25 17.48
C THR A 90 -5.41 5.89 17.61
N GLU A 91 -6.13 5.77 16.50
CA GLU A 91 -7.54 5.36 16.49
C GLU A 91 -7.72 3.92 16.99
N LYS A 92 -6.88 2.98 16.53
CA LYS A 92 -6.88 1.60 17.03
C LYS A 92 -6.58 1.52 18.53
N ALA A 93 -5.62 2.31 19.02
CA ALA A 93 -5.29 2.38 20.44
C ALA A 93 -6.46 2.94 21.27
N ALA A 94 -7.10 4.01 20.81
CA ALA A 94 -8.28 4.60 21.45
C ALA A 94 -9.45 3.61 21.52
N LEU A 95 -9.74 2.91 20.42
CA LEU A 95 -10.77 1.87 20.38
C LEU A 95 -10.48 0.71 21.34
N SER A 96 -9.21 0.29 21.44
CA SER A 96 -8.79 -0.75 22.38
C SER A 96 -8.94 -0.30 23.84
N ALA A 97 -8.54 0.93 24.17
CA ALA A 97 -8.71 1.52 25.49
C ALA A 97 -10.19 1.67 25.86
N GLY A 98 -11.03 2.15 24.94
CA GLY A 98 -12.48 2.24 25.14
C GLY A 98 -13.13 0.87 25.39
N LYS A 99 -12.70 -0.18 24.68
CA LYS A 99 -13.15 -1.56 24.92
C LYS A 99 -12.70 -2.08 26.29
N LYS A 100 -11.47 -1.80 26.71
CA LYS A 100 -10.97 -2.16 28.06
C LYS A 100 -11.76 -1.43 29.15
N ASN A 101 -11.98 -0.13 29.01
CA ASN A 101 -12.75 0.67 29.96
C ASN A 101 -14.19 0.17 30.07
N ARG A 102 -14.84 -0.18 28.94
CA ARG A 102 -16.18 -0.77 28.94
C ARG A 102 -16.24 -2.14 29.62
N LYS A 103 -15.19 -2.97 29.49
CA LYS A 103 -15.09 -4.26 30.20
C LYS A 103 -14.90 -4.05 31.70
N ASN A 104 -13.98 -3.19 32.12
CA ASN A 104 -13.70 -2.90 33.52
C ASN A 104 -14.93 -2.31 34.24
N ASN A 105 -15.67 -1.42 33.58
CA ASN A 105 -16.87 -0.82 34.17
C ASN A 105 -18.02 -1.84 34.30
N LYS A 106 -18.13 -2.81 33.39
CA LYS A 106 -19.07 -3.95 33.54
C LYS A 106 -18.66 -4.91 34.66
N PHE A 107 -17.35 -5.13 34.85
CA PHE A 107 -16.84 -6.01 35.91
C PHE A 107 -17.07 -5.40 37.30
N ARG A 108 -16.80 -4.10 37.48
CA ARG A 108 -17.11 -3.37 38.72
C ARG A 108 -18.60 -3.33 39.04
N LYS A 109 -19.48 -3.19 38.04
CA LYS A 109 -20.94 -3.27 38.25
C LYS A 109 -21.44 -4.68 38.63
N LYS A 110 -20.69 -5.74 38.31
CA LYS A 110 -21.04 -7.13 38.70
C LYS A 110 -20.53 -7.52 40.09
N GLN A 111 -19.50 -6.84 40.60
CA GLN A 111 -18.95 -7.05 41.95
C GLN A 111 -19.54 -6.11 43.01
N GLY A 112 -20.51 -5.27 42.63
CA GLY A 112 -21.32 -4.49 43.56
C GLY A 112 -22.65 -5.19 43.87
N ILE A 113 -22.57 -6.34 44.55
CA ILE A 113 -23.52 -6.86 45.54
C ILE A 113 -22.65 -7.33 46.70
#